data_AF-A0A852JZ81-F1
#
_entry.id   AF-A0A852JZ81-F1
#
_cell.length_a   1.000
_cell.length_b   1.000
_cell.length_c   1.000
_cell.angle_alpha   90.00
_cell.angle_beta   90.00
_cell.angle_gamma   90.00
#
_symmetry.space_group_name_H-M   'P 1'
#
loop_
_entity.id
_entity.type
_entity.pdbx_description
1 polymer ?
#
loop_
_entity_poly.entity_id
_entity_poly.type
_entity_poly.pdbx_seq_one_letter_code
_entity_poly.pdbx_strand_id
1 'polypeptide(L)' 'ETLQSLLSSMKQACEILTRDPEGGAARIPFETFSFLYLYLASIDGEISETETNAFLDDIKEKADKHSGMVLIRHF' A
#
# COMPACT_ATOMS: atom_id res chain seq x y z
N GLU A 1 3.92 15.29 9.85
CA GLU A 1 5.06 14.90 8.97
C GLU A 1 5.21 13.36 8.82
N THR A 2 4.32 12.58 9.43
CA THR A 2 4.37 11.11 9.59
C THR A 2 3.75 10.31 8.44
N LEU A 3 2.58 10.73 7.92
CA LEU A 3 1.93 10.04 6.79
C LEU A 3 2.82 9.95 5.52
N GLN A 4 3.64 10.97 5.25
CA GLN A 4 4.59 10.94 4.13
C GLN A 4 5.68 9.87 4.32
N SER A 5 6.11 9.61 5.56
CA SER A 5 7.10 8.58 5.89
C SER A 5 6.52 7.18 5.70
N LEU A 6 5.28 6.96 6.14
CA LEU A 6 4.57 5.69 5.95
C LEU A 6 4.39 5.35 4.47
N LEU A 7 3.86 6.29 3.68
CA LEU A 7 3.64 6.08 2.25
C LEU A 7 4.96 5.89 1.48
N SER A 8 6.02 6.60 1.87
CA SER A 8 7.36 6.40 1.30
C SER A 8 7.91 5.01 1.61
N SER A 9 7.68 4.51 2.83
CA SER A 9 8.08 3.15 3.24
C SER A 9 7.30 2.08 2.48
N MET A 10 5.99 2.29 2.30
CA MET A 10 5.14 1.44 1.47
C MET A 10 5.64 1.37 0.03
N LYS A 11 5.98 2.51 -0.57
CA LYS A 11 6.51 2.56 -1.93
C LYS A 11 7.79 1.73 -2.07
N GLN A 12 8.75 1.91 -1.17
CA GLN A 12 9.99 1.13 -1.17
C GLN A 12 9.73 -0.37 -0.99
N ALA A 13 8.87 -0.75 -0.03
CA ALA A 13 8.53 -2.16 0.19
C ALA A 13 7.93 -2.80 -1.06
N CYS A 14 7.07 -2.08 -1.79
CA CYS A 14 6.45 -2.61 -2.99
C CYS A 14 7.42 -2.69 -4.17
N GLU A 15 8.37 -1.75 -4.29
CA GLU A 15 9.48 -1.84 -5.27
C GLU A 15 10.37 -3.06 -5.02
N ILE A 16 10.52 -3.49 -3.77
CA ILE A 16 11.30 -4.69 -3.40
C ILE A 16 10.51 -5.98 -3.64
N LEU A 17 9.22 -6.00 -3.30
CA LEU A 17 8.39 -7.21 -3.30
C LEU A 17 7.72 -7.51 -4.64
N THR A 18 7.65 -6.52 -5.53
CA THR A 18 7.03 -6.68 -6.85
C THR A 18 7.70 -7.79 -7.66
N ARG A 19 6.89 -8.49 -8.45
CA ARG A 19 7.37 -9.43 -9.49
C ARG A 19 7.42 -8.81 -10.87
N ASP A 20 6.97 -7.57 -11.01
CA ASP A 20 7.13 -6.82 -12.25
C ASP A 20 8.64 -6.61 -12.54
N PRO A 21 9.05 -6.55 -13.80
CA PRO A 21 10.41 -6.20 -14.18
C PRO A 21 10.84 -4.84 -13.61
N GLU A 22 12.15 -4.63 -13.49
CA GLU A 22 12.72 -3.33 -13.11
C GLU A 22 12.21 -2.23 -14.05
N GLY A 23 11.79 -1.09 -13.49
CA GLY A 23 11.13 -0.02 -14.24
C GLY A 23 9.68 -0.32 -14.64
N GLY A 24 9.09 -1.42 -14.15
CA GLY A 24 7.67 -1.78 -14.27
C GLY A 24 6.75 -1.09 -13.25
N ALA A 25 5.47 -1.45 -13.23
CA ALA A 25 4.44 -0.79 -12.43
C ALA A 25 4.54 -1.03 -10.91
N ALA A 26 5.48 -1.87 -10.46
CA ALA A 26 5.71 -2.25 -9.08
C ALA A 26 4.44 -2.78 -8.39
N ARG A 27 3.69 -3.63 -9.08
CA ARG A 27 2.40 -4.12 -8.60
C ARG A 27 2.59 -5.23 -7.56
N ILE A 28 1.79 -5.17 -6.51
CA ILE A 28 1.69 -6.24 -5.51
C ILE A 28 0.22 -6.61 -5.25
N PRO A 29 -0.09 -7.83 -4.79
CA PRO A 29 -1.44 -8.20 -4.37
C PRO A 29 -1.94 -7.30 -3.24
N PHE A 30 -3.25 -7.00 -3.23
CA PHE A 30 -3.89 -6.22 -2.16
C PHE A 30 -3.66 -6.79 -0.75
N GLU A 31 -3.71 -8.11 -0.60
CA GLU A 31 -3.47 -8.75 0.71
C GLU A 31 -2.07 -8.47 1.24
N THR A 32 -1.06 -8.46 0.37
CA THR A 32 0.31 -8.09 0.74
C THR A 32 0.41 -6.61 1.10
N PHE A 33 -0.22 -5.74 0.31
CA PHE A 33 -0.23 -4.29 0.55
C PHE A 33 -0.90 -3.95 1.89
N SER A 34 -2.09 -4.49 2.14
CA SER A 34 -2.88 -4.24 3.35
C SER A 34 -2.17 -4.72 4.61
N PHE A 35 -1.56 -5.92 4.56
CA PHE A 35 -0.75 -6.43 5.67
C PHE A 35 0.41 -5.48 6.02
N LEU A 36 1.17 -5.02 5.02
CA LEU A 36 2.29 -4.11 5.24
C LEU A 36 1.84 -2.75 5.75
N TYR A 37 0.76 -2.20 5.19
CA TYR A 37 0.22 -0.92 5.61
C TYR A 37 -0.23 -0.96 7.08
N LEU A 38 -0.99 -2.00 7.47
CA LEU A 38 -1.43 -2.20 8.85
C LEU A 38 -0.25 -2.34 9.82
N TYR A 39 0.76 -3.12 9.43
CA TYR A 39 1.96 -3.30 10.23
C TYR A 39 2.70 -1.98 10.46
N LEU A 40 2.95 -1.22 9.39
CA LEU A 40 3.67 0.06 9.49
C LEU A 40 2.84 1.14 10.20
N ALA A 41 1.53 1.21 9.95
CA ALA A 41 0.62 2.12 10.66
C ALA A 41 0.56 1.81 12.16
N SER A 42 0.64 0.54 12.56
CA SER A 42 0.71 0.14 13.97
C SER A 42 1.99 0.58 14.67
N ILE A 43 3.09 0.77 13.93
CA ILE A 43 4.36 1.28 14.45
C ILE A 43 4.31 2.81 14.59
N ASP A 44 3.70 3.49 13.62
CA ASP A 44 3.56 4.96 13.64
C ASP A 44 2.59 5.42 14.73
N GLY A 45 1.55 4.64 15.02
CA GLY A 45 0.64 4.85 16.16
C GLY A 45 -0.25 6.09 16.07
N GLU A 46 -0.10 6.92 15.04
CA GLU A 46 -0.83 8.18 14.84
C GLU A 46 -2.07 8.05 13.95
N ILE A 47 -2.22 6.95 13.21
CA ILE A 47 -3.33 6.75 12.27
C ILE A 47 -4.46 6.00 12.99
N SER A 48 -5.67 6.58 13.00
CA SER A 48 -6.81 5.91 13.61
C SER A 48 -7.25 4.68 12.80
N GLU A 49 -7.94 3.75 13.45
CA GLU A 49 -8.54 2.58 12.79
C GLU A 49 -9.52 3.01 11.69
N THR A 50 -10.29 4.07 11.92
CA THR A 50 -11.23 4.62 10.93
C THR A 50 -10.52 5.14 9.68
N GLU A 51 -9.43 5.90 9.84
CA GLU A 51 -8.63 6.40 8.71
C GLU A 51 -7.96 5.25 7.96
N THR A 52 -7.45 4.26 8.69
CA THR A 52 -6.85 3.03 8.14
C THR A 52 -7.84 2.26 7.29
N ASN A 53 -9.05 2.00 7.82
CA ASN A 53 -10.08 1.26 7.10
C ASN A 53 -10.56 2.01 5.87
N ALA A 54 -10.82 3.32 5.99
CA ALA A 54 -11.24 4.15 4.87
C ALA A 54 -10.20 4.17 3.74
N PHE A 55 -8.92 4.23 4.09
CA PHE A 55 -7.83 4.15 3.12
C PHE A 55 -7.77 2.77 2.44
N LEU A 56 -7.80 1.68 3.21
CA LEU A 56 -7.73 0.33 2.66
C LEU A 56 -8.94 -0.01 1.79
N ASP A 57 -10.13 0.49 2.11
CA ASP A 57 -11.34 0.31 1.31
C ASP A 57 -11.21 0.99 -0.08
N ASP A 58 -10.72 2.23 -0.14
CA ASP A 58 -10.45 2.93 -1.41
C ASP A 58 -9.40 2.17 -2.24
N ILE A 59 -8.34 1.66 -1.61
CA ILE A 59 -7.33 0.86 -2.30
C ILE A 59 -7.89 -0.48 -2.78
N LYS A 60 -8.76 -1.11 -1.99
CA LYS A 60 -9.41 -2.37 -2.36
C LYS A 60 -10.30 -2.18 -3.59
N GLU A 61 -11.10 -1.12 -3.65
CA GLU A 61 -11.94 -0.81 -4.80
C GLU A 61 -11.10 -0.61 -6.08
N LYS A 62 -9.96 0.09 -5.96
CA LYS A 62 -9.01 0.27 -7.07
C LYS A 62 -8.37 -1.06 -7.47
N ALA A 63 -7.92 -1.87 -6.51
CA ALA A 63 -7.28 -3.15 -6.78
C ALA A 63 -8.23 -4.14 -7.47
N ASP A 64 -9.52 -4.14 -7.10
CA ASP A 64 -10.52 -5.02 -7.71
C ASP A 64 -10.74 -4.71 -9.20
N LYS A 65 -10.62 -3.44 -9.60
CA LYS A 65 -10.60 -3.01 -11.02
C LYS A 65 -9.33 -3.47 -11.75
N HIS A 66 -8.29 -3.86 -11.01
CA HIS A 66 -6.99 -4.31 -11.51
C HIS A 66 -6.65 -5.76 -11.11
N SER A 67 -7.65 -6.65 -11.11
CA SER A 67 -7.47 -8.08 -10.82
C SER A 67 -6.85 -8.36 -9.44
N GLY A 68 -7.20 -7.57 -8.43
CA GLY A 68 -6.70 -7.68 -7.06
C GLY A 68 -5.29 -7.12 -6.84
N MET A 69 -4.72 -6.43 -7.83
CA MET A 69 -3.37 -5.87 -7.77
C MET A 69 -3.39 -4.38 -7.45
N VAL A 70 -2.52 -3.96 -6.54
CA VAL A 70 -2.30 -2.55 -6.19
C VAL A 70 -1.21 -1.98 -7.08
N LEU A 71 -1.49 -0.85 -7.75
CA LEU A 71 -0.54 -0.14 -8.61
C LEU A 71 0.08 1.04 -7.84
N ILE A 72 1.33 0.88 -7.43
CA ILE A 72 2.04 1.84 -6.56
C ILE A 72 2.31 3.18 -7.25
N ARG A 73 2.41 3.21 -8.59
CA ARG A 73 2.65 4.45 -9.34
C ARG A 73 1.51 5.46 -9.28
N HIS A 74 0.34 5.06 -8.79
CA HIS A 74 -0.83 5.93 -8.62
C HIS A 74 -1.02 6.38 -7.17
N PHE A 75 -0.06 6.07 -6.29
CA PHE A 75 0.02 6.55 -4.91
C PHE A 75 0.97 7.74 -4.78
#